data_AF-A0A9D6TDE0-F1
#
_entry.id   AF-A0A9D6TDE0-F1
#
_cell.length_a   1.000
_cell.length_b   1.000
_cell.length_c   1.000
_cell.angle_alpha   90.00
_cell.angle_beta   90.00
_cell.angle_gamma   90.00
#
_symmetry.space_group_name_H-M   'P 1'
#
loop_
_entity.id
_entity.type
_entity.pdbx_description
1 polymer ?
#
loop_
_entity_poly.entity_id
_entity_poly.type
_entity_poly.pdbx_seq_one_letter_code
_entity_poly.pdbx_strand_id
1 'polypeptide(L)'
;MLEVGTRRSELSALGNENLLLELSKLAREDGRILVEILLHLSEVERRRLHVDRGYRSLFAYCTGKLGWSESEAGRRIAVARAMTQFPAIGELLLSGKVHLSGVAHVAPLLTGENHASLLERISRASRREIETIAAELRPARRTRDGLRALGRLGTEGAPATASPEKNRAQAASRPSSGLQAGRTESEGEAKPKPSAVRTATASGPRAEAAESEDQGRLWPRNATGEFTPTGGSDSSTGTQLGEA
;
A
#
# COMPACT_ATOMS: atom_id res chain seq x y z
N MET A 1 27.25 2.36 21.26
CA MET A 1 26.47 3.11 20.27
C MET A 1 27.45 3.69 19.28
N LEU A 2 27.21 3.67 17.96
CA LEU A 2 28.14 4.29 16.99
C LEU A 2 27.79 5.77 16.85
N GLU A 3 28.70 6.64 17.30
CA GLU A 3 28.54 8.08 17.10
C GLU A 3 28.73 8.44 15.62
N VAL A 4 27.67 8.99 15.01
CA VAL A 4 27.65 9.36 13.58
C VAL A 4 28.73 10.39 13.25
N GLY A 5 29.07 11.28 14.18
CA GLY A 5 30.16 12.26 14.04
C GLY A 5 31.52 11.58 13.88
N THR A 6 31.89 10.72 14.84
CA THR A 6 33.14 9.96 14.86
C THR A 6 33.27 9.09 13.60
N ARG A 7 32.22 8.34 13.24
CA ARG A 7 32.23 7.50 12.02
C ARG A 7 32.34 8.31 10.72
N ARG A 8 31.81 9.54 10.66
CA ARG A 8 31.98 10.43 9.50
C ARG A 8 33.44 10.87 9.33
N SER A 9 34.15 11.14 10.41
CA SER A 9 35.58 11.48 10.37
C SER A 9 36.42 10.30 9.86
N GLU A 10 36.16 9.08 10.36
CA GLU A 10 36.81 7.85 9.88
C GLU A 10 36.58 7.63 8.37
N LEU A 11 35.34 7.81 7.90
CA LEU A 11 34.99 7.68 6.48
C LEU A 11 35.69 8.75 5.61
N SER A 12 35.97 9.93 6.14
CA SER A 12 36.69 10.99 5.41
C SER A 12 38.20 10.74 5.26
N ALA A 13 38.77 9.82 6.05
CA ALA A 13 40.17 9.41 5.99
C ALA A 13 40.41 8.15 5.12
N LEU A 14 39.35 7.49 4.64
CA LEU A 14 39.43 6.30 3.80
C LEU A 14 39.66 6.67 2.33
N GLY A 15 40.68 6.07 1.71
CA GLY A 15 40.91 6.18 0.26
C GLY A 15 39.79 5.53 -0.55
N ASN A 16 39.51 6.09 -1.73
CA ASN A 16 38.34 5.78 -2.58
C ASN A 16 38.06 4.28 -2.74
N GLU A 17 39.06 3.48 -3.11
CA GLU A 17 38.88 2.03 -3.32
C GLU A 17 38.47 1.30 -2.03
N ASN A 18 39.06 1.66 -0.89
CA ASN A 18 38.67 1.09 0.40
C ASN A 18 37.24 1.52 0.78
N LEU A 19 36.87 2.78 0.53
CA LEU A 19 35.50 3.27 0.76
C LEU A 19 34.46 2.52 -0.10
N LEU A 20 34.77 2.25 -1.37
CA LEU A 20 33.92 1.46 -2.28
C LEU A 20 33.84 -0.01 -1.86
N LEU A 21 34.96 -0.61 -1.41
CA LEU A 21 35.00 -1.97 -0.89
C LEU A 21 34.18 -2.12 0.41
N GLU A 22 34.31 -1.19 1.36
CA GLU A 22 33.50 -1.17 2.59
C GLU A 22 32.02 -0.97 2.29
N LEU A 23 31.66 -0.05 1.39
CA LEU A 23 30.28 0.14 0.96
C LEU A 23 29.71 -1.12 0.29
N SER A 24 30.51 -1.84 -0.51
CA SER A 24 30.13 -3.10 -1.14
C SER A 24 29.92 -4.23 -0.12
N LYS A 25 30.71 -4.27 0.97
CA LYS A 25 30.48 -5.19 2.10
C LYS A 25 29.17 -4.86 2.81
N LEU A 26 28.96 -3.59 3.18
CA LEU A 26 27.75 -3.13 3.88
C LEU A 26 26.48 -3.39 3.07
N ALA A 27 26.50 -3.18 1.75
CA ALA A 27 25.35 -3.47 0.88
C ALA A 27 25.00 -4.98 0.82
N ARG A 28 26.00 -5.87 0.93
CA ARG A 28 25.77 -7.33 1.04
C ARG A 28 25.24 -7.72 2.43
N GLU A 29 25.61 -6.98 3.47
CA GLU A 29 25.13 -7.23 4.83
C GLU A 29 23.70 -6.73 5.04
N ASP A 30 23.33 -5.57 4.49
CA ASP A 30 21.94 -5.10 4.43
C ASP A 30 21.04 -6.13 3.74
N GLY A 31 21.52 -6.77 2.66
CA GLY A 31 20.82 -7.87 2.00
C GLY A 31 20.58 -9.10 2.91
N ARG A 32 21.53 -9.45 3.78
CA ARG A 32 21.37 -10.53 4.78
C ARG A 32 20.36 -10.13 5.86
N ILE A 33 20.57 -8.96 6.48
CA ILE A 33 19.72 -8.41 7.54
C ILE A 33 18.27 -8.29 7.04
N LEU A 34 18.06 -7.86 5.79
CA LEU A 34 16.74 -7.81 5.16
C LEU A 34 16.10 -9.20 5.06
N VAL A 35 16.84 -10.21 4.59
CA VAL A 35 16.34 -11.58 4.46
C VAL A 35 16.04 -12.21 5.82
N GLU A 36 16.87 -11.98 6.82
CA GLU A 36 16.59 -12.38 8.21
C GLU A 36 15.33 -11.70 8.77
N ILE A 37 15.17 -10.39 8.56
CA ILE A 37 13.94 -9.65 8.94
C ILE A 37 12.71 -10.27 8.28
N LEU A 38 12.79 -10.65 7.00
CA LEU A 38 11.67 -11.25 6.26
C LEU A 38 11.32 -12.67 6.76
N LEU A 39 12.33 -13.47 7.14
CA LEU A 39 12.14 -14.79 7.75
C LEU A 39 11.55 -14.70 9.16
N HIS A 40 12.01 -13.75 9.99
CA HIS A 40 11.40 -13.48 11.30
C HIS A 40 9.97 -12.96 11.15
N LEU A 41 9.69 -12.15 10.12
CA LEU A 41 8.36 -11.59 9.86
C LEU A 41 7.34 -12.66 9.45
N SER A 42 7.72 -13.63 8.62
CA SER A 42 6.84 -14.75 8.27
C SER A 42 6.60 -15.69 9.46
N GLU A 43 7.60 -15.91 10.33
CA GLU A 43 7.42 -16.72 11.55
C GLU A 43 6.54 -16.01 12.61
N VAL A 44 6.66 -14.68 12.75
CA VAL A 44 5.75 -13.83 13.57
C VAL A 44 4.32 -13.83 13.02
N GLU A 45 4.15 -13.97 11.69
CA GLU A 45 2.83 -14.19 11.09
C GLU A 45 2.29 -15.59 11.37
N ARG A 46 3.09 -16.64 11.11
CA ARG A 46 2.70 -18.05 11.24
C ARG A 46 2.32 -18.40 12.68
N ARG A 47 3.08 -17.91 13.67
CA ARG A 47 2.79 -18.06 15.10
C ARG A 47 1.72 -17.08 15.62
N ARG A 48 1.27 -16.13 14.81
CA ARG A 48 0.32 -15.05 15.17
C ARG A 48 0.76 -14.17 16.36
N LEU A 49 2.05 -14.06 16.65
CA LEU A 49 2.59 -13.31 17.81
C LEU A 49 2.19 -11.82 17.82
N HIS A 50 1.76 -11.26 16.69
CA HIS A 50 1.19 -9.91 16.63
C HIS A 50 -0.16 -9.82 17.38
N VAL A 51 -0.99 -10.86 17.35
CA VAL A 51 -2.27 -10.96 18.06
C VAL A 51 -2.04 -11.02 19.57
N ASP A 52 -1.09 -11.85 20.01
CA ASP A 52 -0.69 -11.98 21.43
C ASP A 52 -0.18 -10.65 22.03
N ARG A 53 0.29 -9.75 21.17
CA ARG A 53 0.74 -8.38 21.51
C ARG A 53 -0.37 -7.33 21.34
N GLY A 54 -1.60 -7.74 21.09
CA GLY A 54 -2.78 -6.86 20.98
C GLY A 54 -3.01 -6.22 19.61
N TYR A 55 -2.26 -6.61 18.56
CA TYR A 55 -2.37 -6.00 17.24
C TYR A 55 -3.34 -6.77 16.33
N ARG A 56 -4.36 -6.06 15.84
CA ARG A 56 -5.42 -6.57 14.95
C ARG A 56 -4.96 -7.06 13.57
N SER A 57 -3.69 -6.89 13.22
CA SER A 57 -3.04 -7.50 12.06
C SER A 57 -1.52 -7.36 12.15
N LEU A 58 -0.78 -8.18 11.41
CA LEU A 58 0.68 -8.04 11.26
C LEU A 58 1.08 -6.65 10.73
N PHE A 59 0.29 -6.08 9.82
CA PHE A 59 0.53 -4.73 9.31
C PHE A 59 0.47 -3.68 10.43
N ALA A 60 -0.54 -3.76 11.30
CA ALA A 60 -0.67 -2.87 12.47
C ALA A 60 0.47 -3.07 13.48
N TYR A 61 1.01 -4.28 13.61
CA TYR A 61 2.21 -4.55 14.41
C TYR A 61 3.47 -3.92 13.78
N CYS A 62 3.65 -4.04 12.46
CA CYS A 62 4.80 -3.45 11.77
C CYS A 62 4.80 -1.91 11.85
N THR A 63 3.66 -1.26 11.58
CA THR A 63 3.58 0.21 11.64
C THR A 63 3.56 0.71 13.10
N GLY A 64 2.82 0.04 13.99
CA GLY A 64 2.60 0.50 15.37
C GLY A 64 3.63 0.04 16.40
N LYS A 65 4.42 -1.02 16.15
CA LYS A 65 5.48 -1.48 17.07
C LYS A 65 6.90 -1.38 16.50
N LEU A 66 7.07 -1.56 15.18
CA LEU A 66 8.39 -1.46 14.52
C LEU A 66 8.64 -0.10 13.87
N GLY A 67 7.64 0.80 13.85
CA GLY A 67 7.77 2.17 13.33
C GLY A 67 7.93 2.27 11.80
N TRP A 68 7.77 1.17 11.06
CA TRP A 68 7.87 1.18 9.60
C TRP A 68 6.72 1.98 8.97
N SER A 69 7.02 2.68 7.87
CA SER A 69 5.95 3.36 7.11
C SER A 69 4.97 2.35 6.51
N GLU A 70 3.72 2.76 6.21
CA GLU A 70 2.72 1.88 5.60
C GLU A 70 3.22 1.22 4.30
N SER A 71 3.87 2.01 3.45
CA SER A 71 4.44 1.51 2.18
C SER A 71 5.53 0.46 2.41
N GLU A 72 6.22 0.55 3.53
CA GLU A 72 7.38 -0.28 3.88
C GLU A 72 6.96 -1.57 4.57
N ALA A 73 6.04 -1.49 5.52
CA ALA A 73 5.37 -2.64 6.11
C ALA A 73 4.66 -3.47 5.03
N GLY A 74 3.92 -2.82 4.13
CA GLY A 74 3.27 -3.48 2.99
C GLY A 74 4.24 -4.25 2.09
N ARG A 75 5.37 -3.63 1.71
CA ARG A 75 6.42 -4.30 0.91
C ARG A 75 7.05 -5.48 1.65
N ARG A 76 7.47 -5.32 2.91
CA ARG A 76 8.11 -6.41 3.67
C ARG A 76 7.14 -7.58 3.92
N ILE A 77 5.88 -7.31 4.27
CA ILE A 77 4.87 -8.37 4.46
C ILE A 77 4.60 -9.13 3.16
N ALA A 78 4.45 -8.43 2.02
CA ALA A 78 4.24 -9.07 0.73
C ALA A 78 5.40 -10.01 0.35
N VAL A 79 6.65 -9.56 0.56
CA VAL A 79 7.85 -10.36 0.21
C VAL A 79 8.09 -11.50 1.20
N ALA A 80 7.87 -11.32 2.50
CA ALA A 80 8.00 -12.40 3.49
C ALA A 80 7.03 -13.56 3.20
N ARG A 81 5.78 -13.24 2.84
CA ARG A 81 4.78 -14.22 2.40
C ARG A 81 5.21 -14.92 1.11
N ALA A 82 5.68 -14.15 0.11
CA ALA A 82 6.15 -14.71 -1.15
C ALA A 82 7.38 -15.63 -0.97
N MET A 83 8.36 -15.25 -0.13
CA MET A 83 9.52 -16.10 0.23
C MET A 83 9.10 -17.42 0.88
N THR A 84 8.01 -17.40 1.67
CA THR A 84 7.47 -18.62 2.32
C THR A 84 6.86 -19.59 1.30
N GLN A 85 6.43 -19.09 0.13
CA GLN A 85 5.94 -19.91 -0.99
C GLN A 85 7.03 -20.25 -2.02
N PHE A 86 7.98 -19.34 -2.23
CA PHE A 86 9.02 -19.42 -3.25
C PHE A 86 10.39 -19.06 -2.64
N PRO A 87 11.08 -20.00 -1.95
CA PRO A 87 12.33 -19.73 -1.23
C PRO A 87 13.46 -19.11 -2.07
N ALA A 88 13.47 -19.37 -3.39
CA ALA A 88 14.42 -18.79 -4.33
C ALA A 88 14.44 -17.24 -4.34
N ILE A 89 13.38 -16.58 -3.87
CA ILE A 89 13.36 -15.13 -3.65
C ILE A 89 14.43 -14.70 -2.64
N GLY A 90 14.66 -15.49 -1.58
CA GLY A 90 15.68 -15.23 -0.58
C GLY A 90 17.07 -15.18 -1.20
N GLU A 91 17.44 -16.19 -2.00
CA GLU A 91 18.73 -16.26 -2.69
C GLU A 91 18.97 -15.10 -3.66
N LEU A 92 17.92 -14.62 -4.33
CA LEU A 92 18.00 -13.47 -5.23
C LEU A 92 18.17 -12.14 -4.48
N LEU A 93 17.62 -12.02 -3.27
CA LEU A 93 17.84 -10.88 -2.36
C LEU A 93 19.25 -10.93 -1.74
N LEU A 94 19.67 -12.09 -1.21
CA LEU A 94 21.02 -12.32 -0.65
C LEU A 94 22.13 -12.03 -1.66
N SER A 95 21.93 -12.42 -2.93
CA SER A 95 22.88 -12.17 -4.01
C SER A 95 22.77 -10.77 -4.64
N GLY A 96 21.89 -9.90 -4.13
CA GLY A 96 21.67 -8.53 -4.63
C GLY A 96 21.17 -8.47 -6.07
N LYS A 97 20.65 -9.58 -6.63
CA LYS A 97 20.14 -9.65 -8.00
C LYS A 97 18.77 -8.99 -8.14
N VAL A 98 17.95 -9.01 -7.10
CA VAL A 98 16.65 -8.34 -7.08
C VAL A 98 16.56 -7.40 -5.87
N HIS A 99 15.75 -6.36 -5.99
CA HIS A 99 15.55 -5.35 -4.95
C HIS A 99 14.14 -5.45 -4.36
N LEU A 100 14.01 -5.19 -3.05
CA LEU A 100 12.79 -5.45 -2.25
C LEU A 100 11.49 -4.94 -2.91
N SER A 101 11.49 -3.72 -3.43
CA SER A 101 10.28 -3.14 -4.06
C SER A 101 9.91 -3.76 -5.40
N GLY A 102 10.88 -4.31 -6.14
CA GLY A 102 10.64 -5.04 -7.38
C GLY A 102 9.96 -6.37 -7.09
N VAL A 103 10.50 -7.14 -6.15
CA VAL A 103 9.89 -8.40 -5.67
C VAL A 103 8.50 -8.13 -5.12
N ALA A 104 8.30 -7.08 -4.31
CA ALA A 104 6.99 -6.72 -3.77
C ALA A 104 5.95 -6.38 -4.85
N HIS A 105 6.36 -5.92 -6.03
CA HIS A 105 5.46 -5.57 -7.14
C HIS A 105 5.03 -6.78 -7.97
N VAL A 106 5.88 -7.81 -8.08
CA VAL A 106 5.57 -9.08 -8.76
C VAL A 106 5.04 -10.16 -7.83
N ALA A 107 5.21 -10.05 -6.51
CA ALA A 107 4.74 -11.03 -5.53
C ALA A 107 3.25 -11.42 -5.70
N PRO A 108 2.30 -10.51 -6.00
CA PRO A 108 0.90 -10.87 -6.26
C PRO A 108 0.64 -11.57 -7.62
N LEU A 109 1.67 -11.73 -8.45
CA LEU A 109 1.61 -12.33 -9.80
C LEU A 109 2.38 -13.66 -9.89
N LEU A 110 3.10 -14.06 -8.83
CA LEU A 110 3.83 -15.33 -8.78
C LEU A 110 2.87 -16.52 -8.64
N THR A 111 3.10 -17.55 -9.44
CA THR A 111 2.36 -18.82 -9.41
C THR A 111 3.33 -20.01 -9.41
N GLY A 112 2.85 -21.20 -9.06
CA GLY A 112 3.64 -22.44 -9.11
C GLY A 112 4.26 -22.72 -10.49
N GLU A 113 3.65 -22.22 -11.57
CA GLU A 113 4.12 -22.39 -12.95
C GLU A 113 5.06 -21.27 -13.42
N ASN A 114 4.79 -20.01 -13.06
CA ASN A 114 5.52 -18.86 -13.62
C ASN A 114 6.72 -18.38 -12.77
N HIS A 115 6.83 -18.80 -11.50
CA HIS A 115 7.76 -18.17 -10.57
C HIS A 115 9.21 -18.25 -11.02
N ALA A 116 9.69 -19.40 -11.51
CA ALA A 116 11.09 -19.57 -11.90
C ALA A 116 11.50 -18.61 -13.03
N SER A 117 10.73 -18.58 -14.12
CA SER A 117 11.01 -17.72 -15.28
C SER A 117 10.75 -16.24 -15.00
N LEU A 118 9.78 -15.90 -14.14
CA LEU A 118 9.55 -14.51 -13.73
C LEU A 118 10.68 -14.00 -12.83
N LEU A 119 11.17 -14.81 -11.88
CA LEU A 119 12.30 -14.48 -11.00
C LEU A 119 13.62 -14.34 -11.77
N GLU A 120 13.80 -15.11 -12.84
CA GLU A 120 14.89 -14.90 -13.81
C GLU A 120 14.71 -13.57 -14.57
N ARG A 121 13.52 -13.30 -15.16
CA ARG A 121 13.24 -12.06 -15.91
C ARG A 121 13.43 -10.77 -15.08
N ILE A 122 13.18 -10.78 -13.77
CA ILE A 122 13.42 -9.60 -12.91
C ILE A 122 14.85 -9.50 -12.36
N SER A 123 15.70 -10.50 -12.57
CA SER A 123 17.08 -10.49 -12.05
C SER A 123 17.92 -9.41 -12.75
N ARG A 124 18.36 -8.42 -11.95
CA ARG A 124 19.02 -7.16 -12.35
C ARG A 124 18.16 -6.19 -13.17
N ALA A 125 16.86 -6.44 -13.32
CA ALA A 125 15.95 -5.50 -13.96
C ALA A 125 15.78 -4.22 -13.12
N SER A 126 15.71 -3.06 -13.78
CA SER A 126 15.33 -1.80 -13.14
C SER A 126 13.86 -1.82 -12.73
N ARG A 127 13.49 -0.93 -11.79
CA ARG A 127 12.10 -0.80 -11.34
C ARG A 127 11.10 -0.60 -12.49
N ARG A 128 11.47 0.16 -13.54
CA ARG A 128 10.59 0.40 -14.70
C ARG A 128 10.37 -0.86 -15.53
N GLU A 129 11.41 -1.66 -15.74
CA GLU A 129 11.30 -2.93 -16.46
C GLU A 129 10.45 -3.92 -15.65
N ILE A 130 10.59 -3.98 -14.33
CA ILE A 130 9.73 -4.80 -13.46
C ILE A 130 8.27 -4.30 -13.49
N GLU A 131 8.03 -2.99 -13.55
CA GLU A 131 6.69 -2.42 -13.72
C GLU A 131 6.08 -2.78 -15.09
N THR A 132 6.86 -2.85 -16.17
CA THR A 132 6.45 -3.34 -17.50
C THR A 132 6.15 -4.84 -17.49
N ILE A 133 7.06 -5.68 -16.97
CA ILE A 133 6.87 -7.14 -16.87
C ILE A 133 5.62 -7.47 -16.03
N ALA A 134 5.39 -6.72 -14.96
CA ALA A 134 4.18 -6.84 -14.14
C ALA A 134 2.91 -6.32 -14.83
N ALA A 135 3.02 -5.47 -15.86
CA ALA A 135 1.89 -5.03 -16.67
C ALA A 135 1.52 -6.08 -17.73
N GLU A 136 2.50 -6.71 -18.39
CA GLU A 136 2.30 -7.85 -19.31
C GLU A 136 1.52 -9.00 -18.65
N LEU A 137 1.86 -9.32 -17.40
CA LEU A 137 1.31 -10.46 -16.66
C LEU A 137 -0.01 -10.16 -15.93
N ARG A 138 -0.47 -8.90 -15.88
CA ARG A 138 -1.76 -8.56 -15.26
C ARG A 138 -2.88 -8.88 -16.26
N PRO A 139 -3.78 -9.84 -15.96
CA PRO A 139 -4.87 -10.16 -16.86
C PRO A 139 -5.73 -8.91 -17.10
N ALA A 140 -6.11 -8.68 -18.36
CA ALA A 140 -6.85 -7.51 -18.78
C ALA A 140 -8.07 -7.28 -17.86
N ARG A 141 -8.09 -6.10 -17.23
CA ARG A 141 -9.01 -5.77 -16.13
C ARG A 141 -10.45 -5.80 -16.63
N ARG A 142 -11.14 -6.93 -16.44
CA ARG A 142 -12.55 -7.10 -16.84
C ARG A 142 -13.39 -5.99 -16.21
N THR A 143 -13.72 -4.98 -17.00
CA THR A 143 -14.78 -4.04 -16.70
C THR A 143 -16.05 -4.86 -16.51
N ARG A 144 -16.76 -4.66 -15.38
CA ARG A 144 -18.12 -5.20 -15.26
C ARG A 144 -18.93 -4.66 -16.42
N ASP A 145 -19.65 -5.54 -17.11
CA ASP A 145 -20.64 -5.13 -18.09
C ASP A 145 -21.59 -4.13 -17.43
N GLY A 146 -21.81 -3.00 -18.12
CA GLY A 146 -22.63 -1.93 -17.59
C GLY A 146 -24.05 -2.45 -17.32
N LEU A 147 -24.53 -2.29 -16.08
CA LEU A 147 -25.87 -2.74 -15.69
C LEU A 147 -26.92 -2.08 -16.59
N ARG A 148 -27.43 -2.84 -17.57
CA ARG A 148 -28.48 -2.40 -18.47
C ARG A 148 -29.73 -2.14 -17.64
N ALA A 149 -30.08 -0.87 -17.48
CA ALA A 149 -31.26 -0.47 -16.73
C ALA A 149 -32.51 -1.07 -17.40
N LEU A 150 -33.12 -2.06 -16.75
CA LEU A 150 -34.47 -2.51 -17.09
C LEU A 150 -35.42 -1.37 -16.70
N GLY A 151 -36.05 -0.75 -17.70
CA GLY A 151 -37.10 0.23 -17.46
C GLY A 151 -38.22 -0.40 -16.63
N ARG A 152 -38.81 0.39 -15.72
CA ARG A 152 -39.99 -0.06 -14.96
C ARG A 152 -41.06 -0.52 -15.95
N LEU A 153 -41.54 -1.76 -15.79
CA LEU A 153 -42.76 -2.21 -16.46
C LEU A 153 -43.91 -1.29 -16.04
N GLY A 154 -44.73 -0.88 -17.01
CA GLY A 154 -45.84 0.03 -16.77
C GLY A 154 -46.91 -0.61 -15.90
N THR A 155 -47.50 0.19 -15.02
CA THR A 155 -48.73 -0.15 -14.28
C THR A 155 -49.89 0.62 -14.89
N GLU A 156 -50.70 -0.05 -15.71
CA GLU A 156 -51.96 0.49 -16.26
C GLU A 156 -53.16 -0.41 -15.87
N GLY A 157 -54.35 0.19 -15.72
CA GLY A 157 -55.57 -0.42 -15.16
C GLY A 157 -55.81 0.05 -13.71
N ALA A 158 -56.53 1.13 -13.38
CA ALA A 158 -57.86 1.65 -13.79
C ALA A 158 -59.04 0.95 -13.05
N PRO A 159 -60.26 1.54 -12.91
CA PRO A 159 -60.79 2.75 -13.58
C PRO A 159 -61.68 3.74 -12.75
N ALA A 160 -62.09 4.84 -13.41
CA ALA A 160 -63.32 5.66 -13.20
C ALA A 160 -63.43 6.56 -11.92
N THR A 161 -64.25 7.63 -11.84
CA THR A 161 -65.35 8.18 -12.68
C THR A 161 -65.33 9.74 -12.80
N ALA A 162 -66.19 10.26 -13.70
CA ALA A 162 -66.82 11.61 -13.70
C ALA A 162 -66.06 12.86 -14.24
N SER A 163 -66.88 13.81 -14.74
CA SER A 163 -66.63 15.08 -15.45
C SER A 163 -67.92 15.96 -15.27
N PRO A 164 -68.03 17.27 -15.59
CA PRO A 164 -67.22 18.15 -16.45
C PRO A 164 -66.84 19.49 -15.73
N GLU A 165 -66.74 20.72 -16.26
CA GLU A 165 -67.11 21.37 -17.54
C GLU A 165 -66.36 22.73 -17.76
N LYS A 166 -66.70 23.46 -18.85
CA LYS A 166 -66.52 24.92 -19.12
C LYS A 166 -65.22 25.60 -18.63
N ASN A 167 -64.37 26.10 -19.52
CA ASN A 167 -64.71 27.30 -20.31
C ASN A 167 -63.85 27.50 -21.58
N ARG A 168 -64.30 28.38 -22.49
CA ARG A 168 -63.63 28.73 -23.77
C ARG A 168 -63.61 30.24 -23.99
N ALA A 169 -62.43 30.86 -24.05
CA ALA A 169 -62.21 32.21 -24.56
C ALA A 169 -60.76 32.37 -25.08
N GLN A 170 -60.52 33.36 -25.94
CA GLN A 170 -59.23 33.65 -26.59
C GLN A 170 -58.67 35.00 -26.13
N ALA A 171 -57.35 35.18 -26.13
CA ALA A 171 -56.69 36.45 -26.43
C ALA A 171 -55.21 36.23 -26.79
N ALA A 172 -54.63 37.17 -27.54
CA ALA A 172 -53.28 37.08 -28.10
C ALA A 172 -52.18 37.61 -27.16
N SER A 173 -50.95 37.09 -27.28
CA SER A 173 -49.82 37.86 -27.84
C SER A 173 -48.50 37.06 -27.97
N ARG A 174 -47.72 37.42 -28.98
CA ARG A 174 -46.28 37.10 -29.21
C ARG A 174 -45.44 38.30 -28.67
N PRO A 175 -44.09 38.25 -28.47
CA PRO A 175 -43.11 37.65 -29.40
C PRO A 175 -41.79 37.06 -28.81
N SER A 176 -40.91 36.60 -29.73
CA SER A 176 -39.42 36.50 -29.68
C SER A 176 -38.69 36.00 -28.41
N SER A 177 -37.61 35.20 -28.45
CA SER A 177 -36.62 34.82 -29.48
C SER A 177 -35.93 33.51 -29.01
N GLY A 178 -35.21 32.69 -29.80
CA GLY A 178 -34.83 32.73 -31.21
C GLY A 178 -33.93 31.53 -31.60
N LEU A 179 -33.57 31.47 -32.88
CA LEU A 179 -32.66 30.57 -33.63
C LEU A 179 -31.43 29.97 -32.88
N GLN A 180 -30.82 28.84 -33.29
CA GLN A 180 -31.21 27.71 -34.16
C GLN A 180 -30.17 26.56 -34.01
N ALA A 181 -30.36 25.43 -34.68
CA ALA A 181 -29.35 24.35 -34.72
C ALA A 181 -28.23 24.63 -35.75
N GLY A 182 -27.03 24.14 -35.50
CA GLY A 182 -25.89 24.15 -36.44
C GLY A 182 -25.06 22.86 -36.30
N ARG A 183 -24.96 22.08 -37.38
CA ARG A 183 -24.33 20.74 -37.41
C ARG A 183 -23.47 20.60 -38.66
N THR A 184 -22.19 20.34 -38.49
CA THR A 184 -21.27 19.85 -39.54
C THR A 184 -20.11 19.09 -38.91
N GLU A 185 -19.75 17.93 -39.44
CA GLU A 185 -18.47 17.27 -39.19
C GLU A 185 -17.31 17.95 -39.97
N SER A 186 -16.05 17.72 -39.58
CA SER A 186 -14.95 17.23 -40.45
C SER A 186 -13.57 17.37 -39.78
N GLU A 187 -12.56 16.71 -40.34
CA GLU A 187 -11.21 16.57 -39.77
C GLU A 187 -10.26 17.76 -40.05
N GLY A 188 -9.18 17.87 -39.27
CA GLY A 188 -8.15 18.90 -39.45
C GLY A 188 -6.85 18.60 -38.68
N GLU A 189 -5.86 18.04 -39.37
CA GLU A 189 -4.57 17.62 -38.81
C GLU A 189 -3.56 18.77 -38.67
N ALA A 190 -2.96 18.97 -37.49
CA ALA A 190 -1.72 19.73 -37.32
C ALA A 190 -0.97 19.39 -36.01
N LYS A 191 0.37 19.28 -36.08
CA LYS A 191 1.29 19.36 -34.93
C LYS A 191 1.98 20.72 -34.92
N PRO A 192 2.47 21.18 -33.75
CA PRO A 192 3.92 21.37 -33.67
C PRO A 192 4.58 20.74 -32.43
N LYS A 193 5.92 20.71 -32.43
CA LYS A 193 6.78 20.30 -31.30
C LYS A 193 7.25 21.55 -30.51
N PRO A 194 8.32 21.47 -29.69
CA PRO A 194 8.24 21.35 -28.24
C PRO A 194 8.68 22.64 -27.51
N SER A 195 8.43 22.74 -26.20
CA SER A 195 8.94 23.85 -25.38
C SER A 195 9.97 23.42 -24.34
N ALA A 196 10.78 24.38 -23.91
CA ALA A 196 12.15 24.20 -23.45
C ALA A 196 12.32 23.59 -22.05
N VAL A 197 13.50 22.97 -21.88
CA VAL A 197 14.20 22.82 -20.61
C VAL A 197 14.15 24.10 -19.78
N ARG A 198 13.86 23.99 -18.48
CA ARG A 198 14.34 24.97 -17.49
C ARG A 198 15.02 24.22 -16.34
N THR A 199 16.33 24.41 -16.22
CA THR A 199 17.07 24.11 -14.99
C THR A 199 16.67 25.11 -13.90
N ALA A 200 16.61 24.64 -12.66
CA ALA A 200 16.47 25.48 -11.48
C ALA A 200 17.41 24.95 -10.39
N THR A 201 18.37 25.76 -9.99
CA THR A 201 19.43 25.44 -9.03
C THR A 201 19.27 26.27 -7.76
N ALA A 202 19.86 25.79 -6.67
CA ALA A 202 20.29 26.53 -5.47
C ALA A 202 19.39 26.54 -4.21
N SER A 203 20.13 26.63 -3.09
CA SER A 203 19.75 27.13 -1.76
C SER A 203 18.73 26.36 -0.90
N GLY A 204 19.25 25.76 0.17
CA GLY A 204 18.59 25.81 1.50
C GLY A 204 18.98 27.12 2.22
N PRO A 205 19.12 27.16 3.56
CA PRO A 205 18.86 26.12 4.58
C PRO A 205 17.63 26.45 5.44
N ARG A 206 17.27 25.58 6.40
CA ARG A 206 16.41 26.00 7.53
C ARG A 206 16.70 25.25 8.83
N ALA A 207 17.16 26.04 9.81
CA ALA A 207 17.04 25.95 11.27
C ALA A 207 17.09 24.59 11.98
N GLU A 208 17.93 24.53 13.02
CA GLU A 208 17.85 23.53 14.08
C GLU A 208 16.48 23.57 14.80
N ALA A 209 16.08 22.40 15.31
CA ALA A 209 15.33 22.29 16.55
C ALA A 209 16.01 21.17 17.36
N ALA A 210 16.49 21.50 18.56
CA ALA A 210 17.07 20.52 19.47
C ALA A 210 15.98 19.94 20.36
N GLU A 211 15.94 18.62 20.49
CA GLU A 211 15.20 17.95 21.57
C GLU A 211 15.92 16.66 21.94
N SER A 212 15.93 16.35 23.23
CA SER A 212 16.83 15.37 23.86
C SER A 212 16.27 13.95 23.87
N GLU A 213 17.15 12.98 24.13
CA GLU A 213 16.77 11.60 24.40
C GLU A 213 15.85 11.50 25.64
N ASP A 214 14.79 10.71 25.54
CA ASP A 214 14.21 9.99 26.69
C ASP A 214 13.85 8.56 26.27
N GLN A 215 14.26 7.58 27.08
CA GLN A 215 14.10 6.16 26.79
C GLN A 215 12.90 5.56 27.52
N GLY A 216 11.72 5.84 26.96
CA GLY A 216 10.59 4.91 26.96
C GLY A 216 9.78 4.80 28.25
N ARG A 217 8.59 5.41 28.24
CA ARG A 217 7.43 4.97 29.02
C ARG A 217 6.12 5.22 28.26
N LEU A 218 5.08 4.52 28.71
CA LEU A 218 3.64 4.72 28.47
C LEU A 218 3.22 5.51 27.21
N TRP A 219 2.58 4.82 26.26
CA TRP A 219 1.52 5.48 25.49
C TRP A 219 0.19 5.38 26.27
N PRO A 220 -0.44 6.48 26.67
CA PRO A 220 -1.70 6.43 27.40
C PRO A 220 -2.87 6.09 26.47
N ARG A 221 -3.82 5.28 26.96
CA ARG A 221 -5.19 5.26 26.42
C ARG A 221 -5.94 6.47 26.95
N ASN A 222 -6.69 7.17 26.09
CA ASN A 222 -7.75 8.07 26.53
C ASN A 222 -9.07 7.29 26.75
N ALA A 223 -10.01 7.93 27.46
CA ALA A 223 -11.20 7.27 28.00
C ALA A 223 -12.30 6.97 26.95
N THR A 224 -13.25 6.12 27.35
CA THR A 224 -14.46 5.68 26.60
C THR A 224 -14.19 4.96 25.28
N GLY A 225 -14.34 3.63 25.31
CA GLY A 225 -14.17 2.74 24.14
C GLY A 225 -13.98 1.27 24.54
N GLU A 226 -14.69 0.82 25.57
CA GLU A 226 -14.50 -0.53 26.13
C GLU A 226 -15.15 -1.63 25.28
N PHE A 227 -14.59 -2.84 25.39
CA PHE A 227 -15.37 -4.05 25.16
C PHE A 227 -14.88 -5.16 26.08
N THR A 228 -15.42 -5.20 27.31
CA THR A 228 -15.43 -6.43 28.11
C THR A 228 -16.44 -7.40 27.52
N PRO A 229 -16.23 -8.71 27.71
CA PRO A 229 -17.24 -9.38 28.53
C PRO A 229 -16.64 -10.32 29.59
N THR A 230 -17.43 -10.55 30.64
CA THR A 230 -17.55 -11.77 31.48
C THR A 230 -16.36 -12.74 31.52
N GLY A 231 -15.81 -13.09 32.68
CA GLY A 231 -16.50 -13.22 33.98
C GLY A 231 -16.58 -14.70 34.33
N GLY A 232 -15.72 -15.11 35.26
CA GLY A 232 -15.58 -16.50 35.70
C GLY A 232 -15.19 -16.50 37.17
N SER A 233 -16.19 -16.54 38.03
CA SER A 233 -16.02 -16.82 39.45
C SER A 233 -15.65 -18.28 39.62
N ASP A 234 -14.60 -18.55 40.40
CA ASP A 234 -14.68 -19.70 41.30
C ASP A 234 -14.05 -19.35 42.65
N SER A 235 -14.41 -20.10 43.68
CA SER A 235 -14.38 -19.59 45.06
C SER A 235 -13.95 -20.63 46.11
N SER A 236 -13.86 -20.16 47.35
CA SER A 236 -13.85 -20.94 48.60
C SER A 236 -12.51 -21.50 49.08
N THR A 237 -12.17 -21.05 50.29
CA THR A 237 -11.10 -21.51 51.17
C THR A 237 -11.61 -22.59 52.13
N GLY A 238 -10.72 -23.51 52.56
CA GLY A 238 -10.98 -24.55 53.57
C GLY A 238 -9.92 -25.66 53.44
N THR A 239 -8.96 -25.91 54.34
CA THR A 239 -8.90 -25.93 55.82
C THR A 239 -9.62 -27.12 56.45
N GLN A 240 -8.92 -28.25 56.64
CA GLN A 240 -8.77 -28.99 57.92
C GLN A 240 -7.96 -30.30 57.75
N LEU A 241 -7.67 -30.96 58.89
CA LEU A 241 -6.98 -32.25 59.10
C LEU A 241 -5.45 -32.24 58.86
N GLY A 242 -4.59 -32.75 59.74
CA GLY A 242 -4.79 -33.19 61.14
C GLY A 242 -4.34 -34.63 61.42
N GLU A 243 -3.44 -34.79 62.40
CA GLU A 243 -2.91 -36.06 62.95
C GLU A 243 -2.05 -36.89 61.96
N ALA A 244 -1.02 -37.64 62.38
CA ALA A 244 -0.47 -37.90 63.72
C ALA A 244 1.07 -37.81 63.73
#